data_AF-A0A5A7NHP7-F1
#
_entry.id   AF-A0A5A7NHP7-F1
#
_cell.length_a   1.000
_cell.length_b   1.000
_cell.length_c   1.000
_cell.angle_alpha   90.00
_cell.angle_beta   90.00
_cell.angle_gamma   90.00
#
_symmetry.space_group_name_H-M   'P 1'
#
loop_
_entity.id
_entity.type
_entity.pdbx_description
1 polymer ?
#
loop_
_entity_poly.entity_id
_entity_poly.type
_entity_poly.pdbx_seq_one_letter_code
_entity_poly.pdbx_strand_id
1 'polypeptide(L)'
;MAQRFAFAYYPAFGALPDLGALNTYAKWWADLVARQGKPTRKSVSFTDLRGMHSRFTLCRVLEDNEDMVAHIVGEEVKALFKSYHAGKSLSFRKGTRIRELIDVSAIDQKRHLQKVTSGPSIALNRGRLTLINGRSIDVFALDFPLHPLPGEQPFVLTLYDFNIPPEDRGVPHGGLSAY
;
A
#
# COMPACT_ATOMS: atom_id res chain seq x y z
N MET A 1 23.13 6.91 1.40
CA MET A 1 21.99 7.01 2.33
C MET A 1 20.76 6.47 1.64
N ALA A 2 20.07 5.47 2.21
CA ALA A 2 18.87 4.88 1.63
C ALA A 2 17.75 5.93 1.57
N GLN A 3 17.26 6.24 0.37
CA GLN A 3 16.10 7.11 0.17
C GLN A 3 14.91 6.50 0.90
N ARG A 4 14.38 7.22 1.90
CA ARG A 4 13.34 6.72 2.79
C ARG A 4 11.99 6.68 2.09
N PHE A 5 11.35 5.52 2.15
CA PHE A 5 9.93 5.40 1.89
C PHE A 5 9.16 6.20 2.94
N ALA A 6 8.36 7.19 2.51
CA ALA A 6 7.67 8.10 3.40
C ALA A 6 6.26 7.58 3.69
N PHE A 7 5.93 7.51 4.98
CA PHE A 7 4.61 7.12 5.47
C PHE A 7 3.91 8.32 6.10
N ALA A 8 2.77 8.71 5.55
CA ALA A 8 1.85 9.69 6.15
C ALA A 8 0.54 8.97 6.51
N TYR A 9 -0.06 9.32 7.66
CA TYR A 9 -1.21 8.61 8.19
C TYR A 9 -2.34 9.59 8.42
N TYR A 10 -3.50 9.29 7.86
CA TYR A 10 -4.65 10.17 7.90
C TYR A 10 -5.85 9.41 8.48
N PRO A 11 -6.58 9.98 9.45
CA PRO A 11 -7.84 9.41 9.90
C PRO A 11 -8.81 9.27 8.72
N ALA A 12 -9.68 8.25 8.73
CA ALA A 12 -10.64 8.02 7.65
C ALA A 12 -11.58 9.24 7.36
N PHE A 13 -11.80 10.08 8.35
CA PHE A 13 -12.62 11.31 8.25
C PHE A 13 -11.78 12.60 8.40
N GLY A 14 -10.45 12.50 8.31
CA GLY A 14 -9.54 13.63 8.41
C GLY A 14 -9.33 14.33 7.06
N ALA A 15 -8.81 15.56 7.09
CA ALA A 15 -8.39 16.24 5.89
C ALA A 15 -7.20 15.52 5.24
N LEU A 16 -7.36 15.09 3.99
CA LEU A 16 -6.31 14.55 3.14
C LEU A 16 -5.76 15.66 2.23
N PRO A 17 -4.47 15.62 1.84
CA PRO A 17 -3.98 16.45 0.76
C PRO A 17 -4.66 16.06 -0.56
N ASP A 18 -4.63 16.95 -1.56
CA ASP A 18 -5.10 16.62 -2.90
C ASP A 18 -4.21 15.52 -3.52
N LEU A 19 -4.81 14.38 -3.84
CA LEU A 19 -4.16 13.20 -4.42
C LEU A 19 -4.43 13.05 -5.92
N GLY A 20 -5.04 14.05 -6.56
CA GLY A 20 -5.44 14.01 -7.96
C GLY A 20 -6.39 12.84 -8.25
N ALA A 21 -6.04 11.98 -9.21
CA ALA A 21 -6.84 10.83 -9.60
C ALA A 21 -7.13 9.85 -8.44
N LEU A 22 -6.25 9.81 -7.42
CA LEU A 22 -6.38 8.91 -6.29
C LEU A 22 -7.41 9.36 -5.25
N ASN A 23 -7.90 10.61 -5.35
CA ASN A 23 -8.97 11.13 -4.47
C ASN A 23 -10.24 10.27 -4.51
N THR A 24 -10.53 9.64 -5.64
CA THR A 24 -11.67 8.73 -5.79
C THR A 24 -11.59 7.55 -4.81
N TYR A 25 -10.39 7.02 -4.54
CA TYR A 25 -10.20 5.89 -3.61
C TYR A 25 -10.26 6.33 -2.16
N ALA A 26 -9.67 7.49 -1.86
CA ALA A 26 -9.81 8.09 -0.54
C ALA A 26 -11.29 8.32 -0.18
N LYS A 27 -12.07 8.84 -1.13
CA LYS A 27 -13.51 9.03 -0.97
C LYS A 27 -14.25 7.71 -0.81
N TRP A 28 -13.97 6.72 -1.67
CA TRP A 28 -14.56 5.38 -1.56
C TRP A 28 -14.30 4.77 -0.18
N TRP A 29 -13.08 4.90 0.35
CA TRP A 29 -12.73 4.40 1.68
C TRP A 29 -13.52 5.13 2.77
N ALA A 30 -13.57 6.46 2.73
CA ALA A 30 -14.33 7.26 3.69
C ALA A 30 -15.82 6.86 3.70
N ASP A 31 -16.41 6.65 2.51
CA ASP A 31 -17.80 6.20 2.37
C ASP A 31 -18.00 4.77 2.92
N LEU A 32 -17.03 3.88 2.73
CA LEU A 32 -17.07 2.52 3.29
C LEU A 32 -17.00 2.54 4.82
N VAL A 33 -16.11 3.36 5.39
CA VAL A 33 -15.99 3.55 6.84
C VAL A 33 -17.25 4.22 7.40
N ALA A 34 -17.82 5.23 6.73
CA ALA A 34 -19.06 5.87 7.16
C ALA A 34 -20.23 4.87 7.27
N ARG A 35 -20.34 3.94 6.32
CA ARG A 35 -21.42 2.95 6.30
C ARG A 35 -21.23 1.82 7.30
N GLN A 36 -19.99 1.43 7.61
CA GLN A 36 -19.72 0.20 8.36
C GLN A 36 -18.99 0.41 9.69
N GLY A 37 -18.49 1.62 9.95
CA GLY A 37 -17.64 1.99 11.08
C GLY A 37 -16.24 1.36 11.04
N LYS A 38 -16.17 0.03 10.86
CA LYS A 38 -14.96 -0.78 10.83
C LYS A 38 -15.02 -1.74 9.64
N PRO A 39 -14.60 -1.31 8.44
CA PRO A 39 -14.60 -2.18 7.27
C PRO A 39 -13.74 -3.44 7.49
N THR A 40 -14.19 -4.57 6.99
CA THR A 40 -13.51 -5.87 7.04
C THR A 40 -13.18 -6.34 5.64
N ARG A 41 -12.43 -7.44 5.49
CA ARG A 41 -12.18 -8.03 4.16
C ARG A 41 -13.45 -8.40 3.38
N LYS A 42 -14.56 -8.71 4.08
CA LYS A 42 -15.86 -9.04 3.45
C LYS A 42 -16.61 -7.80 2.97
N SER A 43 -16.22 -6.62 3.46
CA SER A 43 -16.78 -5.33 3.09
C SER A 43 -16.31 -4.85 1.72
N VAL A 44 -15.19 -5.38 1.25
CA VAL A 44 -14.59 -5.00 -0.03
C VAL A 44 -15.14 -5.89 -1.14
N SER A 45 -15.97 -5.30 -1.98
CA SER A 45 -16.33 -5.88 -3.28
C SER A 45 -15.31 -5.42 -4.32
N PHE A 46 -14.48 -6.34 -4.84
CA PHE A 46 -13.55 -6.00 -5.93
C PHE A 46 -14.27 -5.60 -7.22
N THR A 47 -15.56 -5.92 -7.34
CA THR A 47 -16.41 -5.43 -8.42
C THR A 47 -16.63 -3.92 -8.33
N ASP A 48 -16.68 -3.36 -7.11
CA ASP A 48 -16.80 -1.91 -6.88
C ASP A 48 -15.50 -1.17 -7.23
N LEU A 49 -14.40 -1.93 -7.38
CA LEU A 49 -13.07 -1.47 -7.80
C LEU A 49 -12.83 -1.76 -9.30
N ARG A 50 -13.90 -1.96 -10.09
CA ARG A 50 -13.83 -2.27 -11.53
C ARG A 50 -12.96 -1.24 -12.26
N GLY A 51 -12.07 -1.74 -13.11
CA GLY A 51 -11.09 -0.92 -13.85
C GLY A 51 -9.71 -0.83 -13.20
N MET A 52 -9.58 -1.03 -11.88
CA MET A 52 -8.28 -0.90 -11.18
C MET A 52 -7.96 -2.01 -10.17
N HIS A 53 -8.80 -3.05 -10.08
CA HIS A 53 -8.51 -4.32 -9.40
C HIS A 53 -7.13 -4.93 -9.76
N SER A 54 -6.62 -4.67 -10.97
CA SER A 54 -5.29 -5.09 -11.42
C SER A 54 -4.13 -4.45 -10.62
N ARG A 55 -4.38 -3.35 -9.92
CA ARG A 55 -3.38 -2.57 -9.15
C ARG A 55 -3.46 -2.76 -7.64
N PHE A 56 -4.42 -3.54 -7.16
CA PHE A 56 -4.61 -3.78 -5.74
C PHE A 56 -3.87 -5.04 -5.27
N THR A 57 -3.43 -5.03 -4.02
CA THR A 57 -3.08 -6.25 -3.30
C THR A 57 -3.81 -6.31 -1.98
N LEU A 58 -4.42 -7.46 -1.69
CA LEU A 58 -4.94 -7.73 -0.36
C LEU A 58 -3.92 -8.59 0.38
N CYS A 59 -3.42 -8.08 1.49
CA CYS A 59 -2.42 -8.73 2.32
C CYS A 59 -3.01 -9.05 3.69
N ARG A 60 -2.69 -10.22 4.22
CA ARG A 60 -2.98 -10.59 5.61
C ARG A 60 -1.77 -10.25 6.46
N VAL A 61 -1.98 -9.51 7.55
CA VAL A 61 -0.94 -9.18 8.51
C VAL A 61 -0.58 -10.42 9.35
N LEU A 62 0.69 -10.60 9.65
CA LEU A 62 1.15 -11.66 10.54
C LEU A 62 0.97 -11.26 12.01
N GLU A 63 0.90 -12.26 12.89
CA GLU A 63 0.56 -12.04 14.31
C GLU A 63 1.56 -11.13 15.03
N ASP A 64 2.84 -11.20 14.65
CA ASP A 64 3.93 -10.39 15.18
C ASP A 64 3.96 -8.97 14.61
N ASN A 65 3.10 -8.67 13.63
CA ASN A 65 3.08 -7.46 12.81
C ASN A 65 4.38 -7.20 12.04
N GLU A 66 5.28 -8.16 11.87
CA GLU A 66 6.59 -7.87 11.25
C GLU A 66 6.56 -7.92 9.72
N ASP A 67 5.48 -8.45 9.14
CA ASP A 67 5.32 -8.61 7.70
C ASP A 67 3.86 -8.97 7.36
N MET A 68 3.60 -9.11 6.07
CA MET A 68 2.31 -9.52 5.55
C MET A 68 2.46 -10.61 4.48
N VAL A 69 1.40 -11.38 4.30
CA VAL A 69 1.30 -12.40 3.27
C VAL A 69 0.22 -12.02 2.28
N ALA A 70 0.55 -12.01 0.99
CA ALA A 70 -0.43 -11.72 -0.04
C ALA A 70 -1.52 -12.78 -0.11
N HIS A 71 -2.77 -12.31 -0.12
CA HIS A 71 -3.96 -13.13 -0.27
C HIS A 71 -4.56 -13.00 -1.67
N ILE A 72 -4.58 -11.77 -2.19
CA ILE A 72 -4.99 -11.45 -3.57
C ILE A 72 -3.94 -10.48 -4.11
N VAL A 73 -3.54 -10.68 -5.36
CA VAL A 73 -2.58 -9.81 -6.06
C VAL A 73 -3.17 -9.45 -7.41
N GLY A 74 -3.28 -8.16 -7.70
CA GLY A 74 -3.70 -7.64 -8.98
C GLY A 74 -2.65 -7.88 -10.07
N GLU A 75 -3.10 -8.11 -11.30
CA GLU A 75 -2.23 -8.55 -12.40
C GLU A 75 -1.11 -7.56 -12.77
N GLU A 76 -1.36 -6.24 -12.74
CA GLU A 76 -0.31 -5.24 -13.00
C GLU A 76 0.77 -5.29 -11.92
N VAL A 77 0.35 -5.47 -10.67
CA VAL A 77 1.28 -5.63 -9.55
C VAL A 77 2.13 -6.89 -9.74
N LYS A 78 1.52 -8.02 -10.14
CA LYS A 78 2.28 -9.26 -10.41
C LYS A 78 3.39 -9.05 -11.44
N ALA A 79 3.09 -8.33 -12.51
CA ALA A 79 4.03 -8.08 -13.60
C ALA A 79 5.24 -7.26 -13.13
N LEU A 80 5.03 -6.28 -12.25
CA LEU A 80 6.09 -5.41 -11.76
C LEU A 80 7.12 -6.13 -10.89
N PHE A 81 6.65 -7.07 -10.06
CA PHE A 81 7.50 -7.86 -9.16
C PHE A 81 8.00 -9.18 -9.77
N LYS A 82 7.67 -9.46 -11.04
CA LYS A 82 8.23 -10.59 -11.78
C LYS A 82 9.70 -10.33 -12.06
N SER A 83 10.58 -11.15 -11.50
CA SER A 83 12.02 -10.99 -11.70
C SER A 83 12.79 -12.28 -11.48
N TYR A 84 14.06 -12.28 -11.88
CA TYR A 84 14.98 -13.38 -11.65
C TYR A 84 16.09 -12.89 -10.72
N HIS A 85 16.31 -13.56 -9.60
CA HIS A 85 17.35 -13.22 -8.63
C HIS A 85 17.97 -14.47 -8.01
N ALA A 86 19.30 -14.54 -7.94
CA ALA A 86 20.05 -15.65 -7.35
C ALA A 86 19.60 -17.05 -7.84
N GLY A 87 19.33 -17.19 -9.15
CA GLY A 87 18.89 -18.46 -9.74
C GLY A 87 17.43 -18.84 -9.51
N LYS A 88 16.65 -18.00 -8.80
CA LYS A 88 15.22 -18.21 -8.52
C LYS A 88 14.36 -17.17 -9.25
N SER A 89 13.26 -17.65 -9.82
CA SER A 89 12.20 -16.79 -10.33
C SER A 89 11.38 -16.25 -9.16
N LEU A 90 11.46 -14.95 -8.92
CA LEU A 90 10.60 -14.24 -7.98
C LEU A 90 9.31 -13.89 -8.71
N SER A 91 8.20 -14.37 -8.15
CA SER A 91 6.86 -14.05 -8.64
C SER A 91 6.02 -13.59 -7.46
N PHE A 92 5.35 -12.46 -7.62
CA PHE A 92 4.40 -12.01 -6.64
C PHE A 92 3.06 -12.72 -6.87
N ARG A 93 2.66 -13.55 -5.91
CA ARG A 93 1.46 -14.37 -5.99
C ARG A 93 0.83 -14.53 -4.61
N LYS A 94 -0.35 -15.15 -4.56
CA LYS A 94 -0.95 -15.55 -3.29
C LYS A 94 0.03 -16.42 -2.49
N GLY A 95 0.19 -16.12 -1.21
CA GLY A 95 1.12 -16.78 -0.30
C GLY A 95 2.50 -16.15 -0.23
N THR A 96 2.87 -15.24 -1.13
CA THR A 96 4.16 -14.54 -1.07
C THR A 96 4.21 -13.60 0.13
N ARG A 97 5.34 -13.63 0.86
CA ARG A 97 5.62 -12.66 1.92
C ARG A 97 6.11 -11.35 1.32
N ILE A 98 5.66 -10.21 1.83
CA ILE A 98 6.07 -8.90 1.29
C ILE A 98 7.58 -8.67 1.48
N ARG A 99 8.14 -9.11 2.62
CA ARG A 99 9.59 -9.07 2.88
C ARG A 99 10.45 -9.89 1.91
N GLU A 100 9.86 -10.75 1.08
CA GLU A 100 10.56 -11.53 0.04
C GLU A 100 10.58 -10.80 -1.31
N LEU A 101 9.95 -9.62 -1.40
CA LEU A 101 9.86 -8.82 -2.61
C LEU A 101 10.53 -7.46 -2.44
N ILE A 102 10.26 -6.80 -1.32
CA ILE A 102 10.78 -5.47 -1.00
C ILE A 102 11.81 -5.56 0.12
N ASP A 103 12.89 -4.81 -0.05
CA ASP A 103 13.92 -4.63 0.97
C ASP A 103 13.44 -3.55 1.96
N VAL A 104 12.70 -3.99 2.99
CA VAL A 104 12.18 -3.13 4.05
C VAL A 104 12.67 -3.62 5.42
N SER A 105 13.03 -2.68 6.28
CA SER A 105 13.39 -2.96 7.67
C SER A 105 12.20 -3.59 8.40
N ALA A 106 12.41 -4.74 9.05
CA ALA A 106 11.39 -5.41 9.85
C ALA A 106 10.84 -4.50 10.96
N ILE A 107 11.68 -3.64 11.54
CA ILE A 107 11.28 -2.68 12.58
C ILE A 107 10.35 -1.61 12.00
N ASP A 108 10.68 -1.07 10.83
CA ASP A 108 9.86 -0.03 10.19
C ASP A 108 8.53 -0.60 9.69
N GLN A 109 8.57 -1.81 9.12
CA GLN A 109 7.38 -2.56 8.72
C GLN A 109 6.48 -2.83 9.94
N LYS A 110 7.06 -3.27 11.06
CA LYS A 110 6.32 -3.49 12.30
C LYS A 110 5.63 -2.24 12.83
N ARG A 111 6.35 -1.13 12.88
CA ARG A 111 5.78 0.16 13.29
C ARG A 111 4.65 0.62 12.37
N HIS A 112 4.84 0.46 11.06
CA HIS A 112 3.82 0.80 10.08
C HIS A 112 2.56 -0.06 10.25
N LEU A 113 2.71 -1.38 10.37
CA LEU A 113 1.59 -2.32 10.52
C LEU A 113 0.83 -2.11 11.83
N GLN A 114 1.54 -1.90 12.94
CA GLN A 114 0.91 -1.55 14.23
C GLN A 114 0.10 -0.26 14.13
N LYS A 115 0.61 0.74 13.40
CA LYS A 115 -0.07 2.02 13.26
C LYS A 115 -1.31 1.91 12.38
N VAL A 116 -1.19 1.33 11.19
CA VAL A 116 -2.30 1.27 10.22
C VAL A 116 -3.43 0.34 10.71
N THR A 117 -3.12 -0.73 11.44
CA THR A 117 -4.14 -1.67 11.93
C THR A 117 -4.84 -1.24 13.23
N SER A 118 -4.35 -0.19 13.91
CA SER A 118 -4.90 0.28 15.19
C SER A 118 -6.25 0.99 15.09
N GLY A 119 -6.65 1.46 13.91
CA GLY A 119 -7.93 2.13 13.69
C GLY A 119 -8.18 2.47 12.22
N PRO A 120 -9.39 2.97 11.89
CA PRO A 120 -9.75 3.31 10.52
C PRO A 120 -8.97 4.55 10.07
N SER A 121 -7.83 4.31 9.46
CA SER A 121 -6.94 5.31 8.87
C SER A 121 -6.62 4.92 7.43
N ILE A 122 -6.11 5.85 6.63
CA ILE A 122 -5.40 5.53 5.38
C ILE A 122 -3.94 5.84 5.61
N ALA A 123 -3.04 4.94 5.21
CA ALA A 123 -1.63 5.30 5.08
C ALA A 123 -1.32 5.69 3.63
N LEU A 124 -0.76 6.87 3.45
CA LEU A 124 -0.13 7.31 2.23
C LEU A 124 1.34 6.93 2.25
N ASN A 125 1.74 6.19 1.23
CA ASN A 125 3.07 5.67 1.07
C ASN A 125 3.66 6.23 -0.22
N ARG A 126 4.77 6.95 -0.13
CA ARG A 126 5.43 7.49 -1.32
C ARG A 126 6.94 7.33 -1.22
N GLY A 127 7.53 6.94 -2.33
CA GLY A 127 8.97 6.99 -2.49
C GLY A 127 9.46 5.88 -3.40
N ARG A 128 10.72 5.53 -3.20
CA ARG A 128 11.40 4.53 -3.99
C ARG A 128 11.49 3.24 -3.19
N LEU A 129 10.86 2.18 -3.69
CA LEU A 129 11.01 0.83 -3.15
C LEU A 129 12.19 0.14 -3.82
N THR A 130 13.11 -0.37 -3.02
CA THR A 130 14.15 -1.30 -3.50
C THR A 130 13.59 -2.71 -3.40
N LEU A 131 13.60 -3.42 -4.52
CA LEU A 131 13.29 -4.84 -4.58
C LEU A 131 14.52 -5.64 -4.16
N ILE A 132 14.32 -6.87 -3.66
CA ILE A 132 15.42 -7.77 -3.26
C ILE A 132 16.37 -8.08 -4.42
N ASN A 133 15.88 -8.00 -5.66
CA ASN A 133 16.70 -8.18 -6.85
C ASN A 133 17.59 -6.97 -7.21
N GLY A 134 17.56 -5.89 -6.42
CA GLY A 134 18.32 -4.66 -6.64
C GLY A 134 17.63 -3.64 -7.57
N ARG A 135 16.50 -3.98 -8.21
CA ARG A 135 15.70 -3.00 -8.96
C ARG A 135 15.05 -2.03 -7.99
N SER A 136 14.98 -0.77 -8.38
CA SER A 136 14.24 0.23 -7.63
C SER A 136 13.04 0.70 -8.44
N ILE A 137 11.88 0.79 -7.77
CA ILE A 137 10.61 1.20 -8.37
C ILE A 137 10.11 2.41 -7.59
N ASP A 138 9.82 3.49 -8.29
CA ASP A 138 9.10 4.62 -7.70
C ASP A 138 7.63 4.24 -7.58
N VAL A 139 7.08 4.45 -6.38
CA VAL A 139 5.71 4.05 -6.09
C VAL A 139 5.02 5.09 -5.25
N PHE A 140 3.74 5.24 -5.54
CA PHE A 140 2.76 5.84 -4.66
C PHE A 140 1.77 4.74 -4.27
N ALA A 141 1.43 4.62 -2.99
CA ALA A 141 0.50 3.62 -2.52
C ALA A 141 -0.42 4.16 -1.43
N LEU A 142 -1.64 3.61 -1.40
CA LEU A 142 -2.64 3.85 -0.36
C LEU A 142 -2.93 2.54 0.35
N ASP A 143 -2.69 2.49 1.65
CA ASP A 143 -3.06 1.35 2.49
C ASP A 143 -4.38 1.60 3.20
N PHE A 144 -5.32 0.69 2.99
CA PHE A 144 -6.62 0.64 3.62
C PHE A 144 -6.65 -0.53 4.63
N PRO A 145 -6.59 -0.27 5.94
CA PRO A 145 -6.63 -1.29 6.98
C PRO A 145 -8.02 -1.85 7.13
N LEU A 146 -8.13 -3.16 7.06
CA LEU A 146 -9.38 -3.90 7.19
C LEU A 146 -9.37 -4.63 8.52
N HIS A 147 -10.39 -4.35 9.33
CA HIS A 147 -10.56 -4.96 10.63
C HIS A 147 -10.75 -6.48 10.52
N PRO A 148 -10.18 -7.25 11.46
CA PRO A 148 -10.35 -8.69 11.49
C PRO A 148 -11.79 -9.07 11.86
N LEU A 149 -12.26 -10.17 11.27
CA LEU A 149 -13.41 -10.91 11.81
C LEU A 149 -12.99 -11.71 13.05
N PRO A 150 -13.93 -12.19 13.89
CA PRO A 150 -13.59 -13.04 15.03
C PRO A 150 -12.72 -14.23 14.61
N GLY A 151 -11.55 -14.38 15.24
CA GLY A 151 -10.58 -15.44 14.94
C GLY A 151 -9.70 -15.19 13.70
N GLU A 152 -9.78 -14.04 13.05
CA GLU A 152 -8.93 -13.68 11.91
C GLU A 152 -7.84 -12.66 12.31
N GLN A 153 -6.74 -12.68 11.56
CA GLN A 153 -5.73 -11.60 11.62
C GLN A 153 -6.18 -10.40 10.77
N PRO A 154 -5.69 -9.17 11.06
CA PRO A 154 -5.99 -8.00 10.24
C PRO A 154 -5.56 -8.16 8.78
N PHE A 155 -6.22 -7.42 7.90
CA PHE A 155 -5.84 -7.32 6.49
C PHE A 155 -5.51 -5.88 6.14
N VAL A 156 -4.66 -5.70 5.13
CA VAL A 156 -4.41 -4.40 4.50
C VAL A 156 -4.67 -4.56 3.01
N LEU A 157 -5.53 -3.70 2.47
CA LEU A 157 -5.70 -3.55 1.03
C LEU A 157 -4.81 -2.39 0.58
N THR A 158 -3.82 -2.67 -0.25
CA THR A 158 -2.92 -1.66 -0.81
C THR A 158 -3.29 -1.39 -2.26
N LEU A 159 -3.58 -0.14 -2.59
CA LEU A 159 -3.58 0.35 -3.97
C LEU A 159 -2.19 0.81 -4.32
N TYR A 160 -1.69 0.42 -5.49
CA TYR A 160 -0.45 0.96 -6.02
C TYR A 160 -0.71 1.82 -7.26
N ASP A 161 0.03 2.91 -7.35
CA ASP A 161 0.21 3.69 -8.56
C ASP A 161 1.70 3.72 -8.94
N PHE A 162 1.99 3.09 -10.08
CA PHE A 162 3.33 2.91 -10.62
C PHE A 162 3.57 3.75 -11.88
N ASN A 163 2.56 4.46 -12.39
CA ASN A 163 2.64 5.28 -13.60
C ASN A 163 3.10 6.71 -13.28
N ILE A 164 4.34 6.89 -12.83
CA ILE A 164 4.93 8.23 -12.72
C ILE A 164 6.15 8.34 -13.65
N PRO A 165 5.97 8.84 -14.89
CA PRO A 165 7.06 9.35 -15.71
C PRO A 165 7.79 10.51 -14.99
N PRO A 166 9.11 10.69 -15.20
CA PRO A 166 9.91 11.68 -14.47
C PRO A 166 9.45 13.13 -14.63
N GLU A 167 8.80 13.46 -15.75
CA GLU A 167 8.36 14.81 -16.11
C GLU A 167 7.07 15.29 -15.42
N ASP A 168 6.31 14.39 -14.80
CA ASP A 168 5.17 14.73 -13.93
C ASP A 168 5.56 14.83 -12.44
N ARG A 169 6.87 14.73 -12.14
CA ARG A 169 7.40 15.13 -10.83
C ARG A 169 7.41 16.64 -10.75
N GLY A 170 6.24 17.25 -10.57
CA GLY A 170 6.15 18.60 -10.02
C GLY A 170 7.10 18.68 -8.82
N VAL A 171 8.19 19.41 -8.99
CA VAL A 171 9.26 19.62 -8.01
C VAL A 171 8.73 20.64 -6.98
N PRO A 172 9.30 20.77 -5.77
CA PRO A 172 9.32 19.89 -4.61
C PRO A 172 8.69 20.59 -3.37
N HIS A 173 8.50 19.87 -2.26
CA HIS A 173 8.38 20.55 -0.96
C HIS A 173 9.73 21.19 -0.61
N GLY A 174 9.85 22.50 -0.86
CA GLY A 174 10.95 23.31 -0.38
C GLY A 174 10.87 24.75 -0.86
N GLY A 175 10.36 25.63 0.01
CA GLY A 175 10.75 27.05 -0.02
C GLY A 175 9.58 28.04 -0.09
N LEU A 176 9.29 28.63 1.07
CA LEU A 176 9.12 30.08 1.14
C LEU A 176 10.13 30.79 0.23
N SER A 177 9.63 31.67 -0.63
CA SER A 177 10.12 33.05 -0.84
C SER A 177 10.12 33.43 -2.31
N ALA A 178 9.47 34.57 -2.55
CA ALA A 178 9.57 35.40 -3.75
C ALA A 178 11.03 35.60 -4.19
N TYR A 179 11.25 35.59 -5.51
CA TYR A 179 11.67 36.73 -6.34
C TYR A 179 11.61 36.30 -7.81
#